data_AF-A0A925KVT9-F1
#
_entry.id   AF-A0A925KVT9-F1
#
_cell.length_a   1.000
_cell.length_b   1.000
_cell.length_c   1.000
_cell.angle_alpha   90.00
_cell.angle_beta   90.00
_cell.angle_gamma   90.00
#
_symmetry.space_group_name_H-M   'P 1'
#
loop_
_entity.id
_entity.type
_entity.pdbx_description
1 polymer ?
#
loop_
_entity_poly.entity_id
_entity_poly.type
_entity_poly.pdbx_seq_one_letter_code
_entity_poly.pdbx_strand_id
1 'polypeptide(L)'
;MRINRSSDILINVFFPVIIGYSLYVLLDHISLPNFARNYFSDAVWAYAFLSAILIMWNRHLNFTWIVISFLLSTCFELLQFLSWVGGTGDIFDVLTYYFSFGIALSLNAIFRRAYTRNNKSLTI
;
A
#
# COMPACT_ATOMS: atom_id res chain seq x y z
N MET A 1 -2.93 17.07 13.26
CA MET A 1 -2.46 17.42 11.91
C MET A 1 -3.65 17.62 10.99
N ARG A 2 -3.71 18.71 10.22
CA ARG A 2 -4.65 18.86 9.10
C ARG A 2 -3.95 18.28 7.86
N ILE A 3 -4.62 17.39 7.14
CA ILE A 3 -4.07 16.79 5.91
C ILE A 3 -5.03 17.14 4.78
N ASN A 4 -4.53 17.85 3.77
CA ASN A 4 -5.25 18.03 2.51
C ASN A 4 -5.01 16.83 1.59
N ARG A 5 -5.81 16.68 0.54
CA ARG A 5 -5.71 15.53 -0.37
C ARG A 5 -4.31 15.39 -0.99
N SER A 6 -3.65 16.49 -1.33
CA SER A 6 -2.31 16.47 -1.92
C SER A 6 -1.24 15.96 -0.96
N SER A 7 -1.21 16.46 0.28
CA SER A 7 -0.35 15.94 1.34
C SER A 7 -0.64 14.47 1.62
N ASP A 8 -1.90 14.07 1.54
CA ASP A 8 -2.31 12.68 1.75
C ASP A 8 -1.72 11.73 0.71
N ILE A 9 -1.79 12.13 -0.57
CA ILE A 9 -1.19 11.40 -1.70
C ILE A 9 0.34 11.38 -1.57
N LEU A 10 0.96 12.51 -1.22
CA LEU A 10 2.41 12.58 -1.05
C LEU A 10 2.90 11.61 0.03
N ILE A 11 2.25 11.59 1.20
CA ILE A 11 2.67 10.80 2.36
C ILE A 11 2.34 9.31 2.19
N ASN A 12 1.16 8.98 1.66
CA ASN A 12 0.68 7.59 1.66
C ASN A 12 0.83 6.87 0.32
N VAL A 13 1.19 7.58 -0.76
CA VAL A 13 1.37 6.99 -2.09
C VAL A 13 2.78 7.24 -2.61
N PHE A 14 3.18 8.50 -2.81
CA PHE A 14 4.49 8.78 -3.39
C PHE A 14 5.64 8.39 -2.48
N PHE A 15 5.58 8.75 -1.20
CA PHE A 15 6.66 8.47 -0.26
C PHE A 15 6.93 6.95 -0.11
N PRO A 16 5.93 6.07 0.11
CA PRO A 16 6.18 4.63 0.17
C PRO A 16 6.64 4.04 -1.17
N VAL A 17 6.14 4.54 -2.31
CA VAL A 17 6.61 4.10 -3.64
C VAL A 17 8.10 4.42 -3.83
N ILE A 18 8.51 5.65 -3.50
CA ILE A 18 9.92 6.08 -3.57
C ILE A 18 10.79 5.26 -2.61
N ILE A 19 10.30 4.99 -1.38
CA ILE A 19 11.01 4.13 -0.44
C ILE A 19 11.19 2.72 -1.00
N GLY A 20 10.13 2.10 -1.50
CA GLY A 20 10.20 0.75 -2.06
C GLY A 20 11.15 0.68 -3.27
N TYR A 21 11.11 1.69 -4.14
CA TYR A 21 12.05 1.79 -5.26
C TYR A 21 13.50 1.97 -4.78
N SER A 22 13.73 2.86 -3.82
CA SER A 22 15.07 3.11 -3.28
C SER A 22 15.64 1.86 -2.63
N LEU A 23 14.82 1.12 -1.88
CA LEU A 23 15.21 -0.15 -1.30
C LEU A 23 15.50 -1.18 -2.38
N TYR A 24 14.63 -1.33 -3.37
CA TYR A 24 14.84 -2.23 -4.50
C TYR A 24 16.19 -2.02 -5.19
N VAL A 25 16.59 -0.77 -5.44
CA VAL A 25 17.89 -0.44 -6.07
C VAL A 25 19.06 -0.60 -5.09
N LEU A 26 18.91 -0.19 -3.83
CA LEU A 26 19.99 -0.26 -2.84
C LEU A 26 20.22 -1.67 -2.31
N LEU A 27 19.30 -2.60 -2.55
CA LEU A 27 19.36 -3.96 -2.03
C LEU A 27 20.59 -4.72 -2.52
N ASP A 28 21.11 -4.43 -3.70
CA ASP A 28 22.35 -5.03 -4.22
C ASP A 28 23.61 -4.48 -3.53
N HIS A 29 23.51 -3.34 -2.84
CA HIS A 29 24.64 -2.65 -2.23
C HIS A 29 24.66 -2.75 -0.69
N ILE A 30 23.58 -3.26 -0.08
CA ILE A 30 23.42 -3.34 1.37
C ILE A 30 23.08 -4.78 1.79
N SER A 31 23.79 -5.30 2.79
CA SER A 31 23.48 -6.59 3.42
C SER A 31 22.26 -6.46 4.33
N LEU A 32 21.07 -6.55 3.75
CA LEU A 32 19.83 -6.65 4.51
C LEU A 32 19.48 -8.13 4.80
N PRO A 33 18.79 -8.43 5.91
CA PRO A 33 18.24 -9.76 6.14
C PRO A 33 17.34 -10.19 4.97
N ASN A 34 17.38 -11.47 4.59
CA ASN A 34 16.66 -12.00 3.42
C ASN A 34 15.17 -11.62 3.40
N PHE A 35 14.52 -11.60 4.57
CA PHE A 35 13.12 -11.18 4.69
C PHE A 35 12.91 -9.72 4.26
N ALA A 36 13.74 -8.80 4.74
CA ALA A 36 13.63 -7.39 4.35
C ALA A 36 14.00 -7.17 2.88
N ARG A 37 14.93 -7.97 2.35
CA ARG A 37 15.32 -7.94 0.94
C ARG A 37 14.19 -8.37 0.01
N ASN A 38 13.46 -9.43 0.36
CA ASN A 38 12.49 -10.02 -0.54
C ASN A 38 11.11 -9.35 -0.43
N TYR A 39 10.66 -8.99 0.78
CA TYR A 39 9.25 -8.64 0.99
C TYR A 39 9.00 -7.16 1.27
N PHE A 40 10.04 -6.39 1.64
CA PHE A 40 9.82 -5.04 2.17
C PHE A 40 9.38 -4.04 1.10
N SER A 41 9.96 -4.11 -0.10
CA SER A 41 9.55 -3.27 -1.24
C SER A 41 8.09 -3.54 -1.62
N ASP A 42 7.71 -4.82 -1.70
CA ASP A 42 6.34 -5.24 -2.03
C ASP A 42 5.35 -4.83 -0.95
N ALA A 43 5.74 -4.91 0.33
CA ALA A 43 4.93 -4.44 1.44
C ALA A 43 4.59 -2.94 1.32
N VAL A 44 5.60 -2.09 1.11
CA VAL A 44 5.38 -0.64 1.03
C VAL A 44 4.61 -0.25 -0.23
N TRP A 45 4.78 -0.97 -1.34
CA TRP A 45 4.01 -0.76 -2.57
C TRP A 45 2.55 -1.19 -2.43
N ALA A 46 2.27 -2.33 -1.79
CA ALA A 46 0.89 -2.75 -1.51
C ALA A 46 0.18 -1.78 -0.55
N TYR A 47 0.89 -1.30 0.47
CA TYR A 47 0.38 -0.24 1.33
C TYR A 47 -0.01 1.01 0.53
N ALA A 48 0.86 1.47 -0.39
CA ALA A 48 0.60 2.62 -1.23
C ALA A 48 -0.58 2.42 -2.17
N PHE A 49 -0.69 1.22 -2.76
CA PHE A 49 -1.78 0.86 -3.67
C PHE A 49 -3.14 0.96 -2.98
N LEU A 50 -3.33 0.29 -1.84
CA LEU A 50 -4.61 0.35 -1.13
C LEU A 50 -4.88 1.75 -0.57
N SER A 51 -3.84 2.46 -0.11
CA SER A 51 -3.96 3.85 0.31
C SER A 51 -4.46 4.75 -0.82
N ALA A 52 -3.98 4.57 -2.06
CA ALA A 52 -4.44 5.33 -3.22
C ALA A 52 -5.93 5.10 -3.47
N ILE A 53 -6.40 3.84 -3.43
CA ILE A 53 -7.82 3.49 -3.56
C ILE A 53 -8.66 4.18 -2.47
N LEU A 54 -8.20 4.13 -1.21
CA LEU A 54 -8.89 4.80 -0.10
C LEU A 54 -8.97 6.32 -0.32
N ILE A 55 -7.90 6.95 -0.82
CA ILE A 55 -7.89 8.38 -1.13
C ILE A 55 -8.87 8.72 -2.26
N MET A 56 -8.95 7.89 -3.32
CA MET A 56 -9.91 8.08 -4.41
C MET A 56 -11.35 8.15 -3.89
N TRP A 57 -11.67 7.37 -2.86
CA TRP A 57 -12.96 7.37 -2.18
C TRP A 57 -13.03 8.34 -0.99
N ASN A 58 -12.22 9.40 -0.97
CA ASN A 58 -12.19 10.40 0.12
C ASN A 58 -12.03 9.77 1.52
N ARG A 59 -11.21 8.73 1.63
CA ARG A 59 -10.96 7.93 2.84
C ARG A 59 -12.19 7.19 3.38
N HIS A 60 -13.27 7.07 2.59
CA HIS A 60 -14.38 6.17 2.87
C HIS A 60 -14.03 4.72 2.48
N LEU A 61 -14.49 3.76 3.28
CA LEU A 61 -14.28 2.34 3.01
C LEU A 61 -15.22 1.91 1.88
N ASN A 62 -14.66 1.67 0.70
CA ASN A 62 -15.37 1.03 -0.40
C ASN A 62 -15.03 -0.46 -0.40
N PHE A 63 -15.89 -1.27 0.23
CA PHE A 63 -15.66 -2.71 0.42
C PHE A 63 -15.42 -3.45 -0.88
N THR A 64 -16.12 -3.10 -1.96
CA THR A 64 -15.94 -3.74 -3.27
C THR A 64 -14.50 -3.58 -3.77
N TRP A 65 -13.95 -2.38 -3.75
CA TRP A 65 -12.57 -2.15 -4.19
C TRP A 65 -11.52 -2.72 -3.23
N ILE A 66 -11.82 -2.77 -1.93
CA ILE A 66 -10.96 -3.43 -0.96
C ILE A 66 -10.89 -4.93 -1.28
N VAL A 67 -12.03 -5.61 -1.39
CA VAL A 67 -12.07 -7.06 -1.72
C VAL A 67 -11.39 -7.34 -3.07
N ILE A 68 -11.65 -6.51 -4.09
CA ILE A 68 -10.99 -6.63 -5.39
C ILE A 68 -9.46 -6.53 -5.24
N SER A 69 -8.95 -5.63 -4.38
CA SER A 69 -7.50 -5.49 -4.15
C SER A 69 -6.88 -6.76 -3.56
N PHE A 70 -7.52 -7.38 -2.57
CA PHE A 70 -7.07 -8.65 -1.98
C PHE A 70 -7.15 -9.82 -2.97
N LEU A 71 -8.20 -9.87 -3.80
CA LEU A 71 -8.33 -10.89 -4.84
C LEU A 71 -7.27 -10.71 -5.94
N LEU A 72 -7.02 -9.47 -6.36
CA LEU A 72 -6.01 -9.15 -7.36
C LEU A 72 -4.60 -9.53 -6.89
N SER A 73 -4.24 -9.24 -5.63
CA SER A 73 -2.92 -9.62 -5.11
C SER A 73 -2.74 -11.14 -5.04
N THR A 74 -3.79 -11.88 -4.64
CA THR A 74 -3.76 -13.36 -4.65
C THR A 74 -3.67 -13.91 -6.07
N CYS A 75 -4.43 -13.33 -7.00
CA CYS A 75 -4.41 -13.72 -8.40
C CYS A 75 -3.03 -13.46 -9.02
N PHE A 76 -2.41 -12.33 -8.72
CA PHE A 76 -1.07 -11.98 -9.20
C PHE A 76 -0.03 -13.04 -8.78
N GLU A 77 -0.01 -13.42 -7.50
CA GLU A 77 0.88 -14.47 -7.00
C GLU A 77 0.57 -15.85 -7.59
N LEU A 78 -0.71 -16.18 -7.75
CA LEU A 78 -1.12 -17.42 -8.41
C LEU A 78 -0.62 -17.48 -9.87
N LEU A 79 -0.68 -16.36 -10.58
CA LEU A 79 -0.18 -16.26 -11.96
C LEU A 79 1.34 -16.37 -12.04
N GLN A 80 2.08 -15.87 -11.04
CA GLN A 80 3.52 -16.09 -10.91
C GLN A 80 3.84 -17.55 -10.62
N PHE A 81 3.10 -18.19 -9.70
CA PHE A 81 3.24 -19.63 -9.40
C PHE A 81 3.01 -20.50 -10.65
N LEU A 82 2.02 -20.15 -11.48
CA LEU A 82 1.75 -20.81 -12.76
C LEU A 82 2.77 -20.46 -13.86
N SER A 83 3.78 -19.62 -13.56
CA SER A 83 4.79 -19.12 -14.50
C SER A 83 4.21 -18.35 -15.70
N TRP A 84 2.99 -17.82 -15.58
CA TRP A 84 2.37 -16.96 -16.61
C TRP A 84 2.87 -15.52 -16.51
N VAL A 85 3.30 -15.12 -15.32
CA VAL A 85 3.96 -13.85 -15.02
C VAL A 85 5.33 -14.17 -14.44
N GLY A 86 6.34 -13.36 -14.77
CA GLY A 86 7.67 -13.51 -14.19
C GLY A 86 7.62 -13.31 -12.67
N GLY A 87 8.17 -14.27 -11.93
CA GLY A 87 8.18 -14.30 -10.47
C GLY A 87 8.32 -15.73 -9.94
N THR A 88 8.45 -15.87 -8.63
CA THR A 88 8.58 -17.19 -7.98
C THR A 88 7.25 -17.68 -7.43
N GLY A 89 6.30 -16.77 -7.17
CA GLY A 89 4.98 -17.07 -6.59
C GLY A 89 5.11 -17.75 -5.23
N ASP A 90 5.19 -16.98 -4.14
CA ASP A 90 5.29 -17.50 -2.78
C ASP A 90 4.08 -17.10 -1.93
N ILE A 91 3.63 -18.00 -1.05
CA ILE A 91 2.57 -17.69 -0.10
C ILE A 91 2.96 -16.55 0.85
N PHE A 92 4.25 -16.38 1.12
CA PHE A 92 4.75 -15.26 1.92
C PHE A 92 4.53 -13.89 1.25
N ASP A 93 4.49 -13.82 -0.08
CA ASP A 93 4.19 -12.58 -0.81
C ASP A 93 2.71 -12.19 -0.63
N VAL A 94 1.80 -13.18 -0.74
CA VAL A 94 0.37 -12.98 -0.44
C VAL A 94 0.17 -12.46 0.98
N LEU A 95 0.83 -13.08 1.96
CA LEU A 95 0.77 -12.65 3.36
C LEU A 95 1.31 -11.22 3.54
N THR A 96 2.38 -10.87 2.82
CA THR A 96 2.98 -9.54 2.84
C THR A 96 2.01 -8.48 2.32
N TYR A 97 1.32 -8.73 1.20
CA TYR A 97 0.30 -7.83 0.68
C TYR A 97 -0.86 -7.69 1.66
N TYR A 98 -1.37 -8.79 2.19
CA TYR A 98 -2.52 -8.79 3.10
C TYR A 98 -2.21 -8.04 4.39
N PHE A 99 -1.01 -8.24 4.94
CA PHE A 99 -0.53 -7.51 6.10
C PHE A 99 -0.45 -6.00 5.81
N SER A 100 0.12 -5.63 4.67
CA SER A 100 0.28 -4.23 4.26
C SER A 100 -1.06 -3.53 3.98
N PHE A 101 -2.01 -4.24 3.37
CA PHE A 101 -3.40 -3.81 3.23
C PHE A 101 -4.08 -3.63 4.59
N GLY A 102 -3.86 -4.55 5.52
CA GLY A 102 -4.33 -4.43 6.90
C GLY A 102 -3.81 -3.18 7.59
N ILE A 103 -2.52 -2.84 7.41
CA ILE A 103 -1.92 -1.60 7.92
C ILE A 103 -2.61 -0.38 7.28
N ALA A 104 -2.78 -0.35 5.96
CA ALA A 104 -3.44 0.76 5.27
C ALA A 104 -4.87 0.98 5.78
N LEU A 105 -5.64 -0.09 5.97
CA LEU A 105 -7.00 -0.02 6.52
C LEU A 105 -7.02 0.45 7.98
N SER A 106 -6.07 -0.03 8.80
CA SER A 106 -5.96 0.35 10.21
C SER A 106 -5.63 1.83 10.37
N LEU A 107 -4.68 2.33 9.56
CA LEU A 107 -4.29 3.74 9.55
C LEU A 107 -5.35 4.63 8.88
N ASN A 108 -6.24 4.08 8.04
CA ASN A 108 -7.29 4.86 7.36
C ASN A 108 -8.17 5.64 8.34
N ALA A 109 -8.46 5.09 9.53
CA ALA A 109 -9.25 5.79 10.55
C ALA A 109 -8.59 7.10 11.00
N ILE A 110 -7.26 7.12 11.11
CA ILE A 110 -6.48 8.29 11.50
C ILE A 110 -6.51 9.34 10.38
N PHE A 111 -6.24 8.92 9.14
CA PHE A 111 -6.24 9.82 7.98
C PHE A 111 -7.63 10.38 7.66
N ARG A 112 -8.69 9.57 7.79
CA ARG A 112 -10.08 10.02 7.62
C ARG A 112 -10.43 11.12 8.62
N ARG A 113 -10.06 10.97 9.90
CA ARG A 113 -10.27 12.01 10.93
C ARG A 113 -9.54 13.30 10.58
N ALA A 114 -8.29 13.20 10.10
CA ALA A 114 -7.51 14.37 9.68
C ALA A 114 -8.13 15.06 8.46
N TYR A 115 -8.69 14.31 7.52
CA TYR A 115 -9.36 14.81 6.31
C TYR A 115 -10.68 15.53 6.62
N THR A 116 -11.58 14.91 7.39
CA THR A 116 -12.89 15.51 7.74
C THR A 116 -12.74 16.81 8.53
N ARG A 117 -11.72 16.91 9.40
CA ARG A 117 -11.45 18.14 10.17
C ARG A 117 -11.09 19.32 9.26
N ASN A 118 -10.47 19.08 8.12
CA ASN A 118 -10.06 20.12 7.18
C ASN A 118 -11.26 20.68 6.39
N ASN A 119 -12.18 19.82 5.94
CA ASN A 119 -13.36 20.26 5.18
C ASN A 119 -14.33 21.10 6.04
N LYS A 120 -14.47 20.82 7.34
CA LYS A 120 -15.33 21.62 8.22
C LYS A 120 -14.80 23.03 8.50
N SER A 121 -13.48 23.26 8.39
CA SER A 121 -12.90 24.60 8.62
C SER A 121 -13.00 25.55 7.42
N LEU A 122 -13.45 25.07 6.26
CA LEU A 122 -13.65 25.88 5.05
C LEU A 122 -15.11 26.37 4.91
N THR A 123 -16.00 25.96 5.83
CA THR A 123 -17.45 26.27 5.83
C THR A 123 -17.85 27.29 6.91
N ILE A 124 -16.89 28.01 7.50
CA ILE A 124 -17.09 29.10 8.47
C ILE A 124 -16.33 30.31 7.94
#